data_AF-A0A7X9WCG9-F1
#
_entry.id   AF-A0A7X9WCG9-F1
#
_cell.length_a   1.000
_cell.length_b   1.000
_cell.length_c   1.000
_cell.angle_alpha   90.00
_cell.angle_beta   90.00
_cell.angle_gamma   90.00
#
_symmetry.space_group_name_H-M   'P 1'
#
loop_
_entity.id
_entity.type
_entity.pdbx_description
1 polymer ?
#
loop_
_entity_poly.entity_id
_entity_poly.type
_entity_poly.pdbx_seq_one_letter_code
_entity_poly.pdbx_strand_id
1 'polypeptide(L)' 'MSLHFQILLWLAIIFIVAGAIILTIMLKTKKEERKESYLGFTVIFLIFGFAMLIYTLIFGL' A
#
# COMPACT_ATOMS: atom_id res chain seq x y z
N MET A 1 13.24 11.31 14.08
CA MET A 1 11.83 10.99 13.79
C MET A 1 10.94 11.30 14.97
N SER A 2 9.99 12.23 14.82
CA SER A 2 8.92 12.43 15.80
C SER A 2 7.96 11.23 15.80
N LEU A 3 7.21 11.05 16.88
CA LEU A 3 6.23 9.96 17.01
C LEU A 3 5.19 9.99 15.87
N HIS A 4 4.81 11.18 15.41
CA HIS A 4 3.94 11.37 14.24
C HIS A 4 4.49 10.71 12.97
N PHE A 5 5.76 10.99 12.62
CA PHE A 5 6.37 10.39 11.44
C PHE A 5 6.62 8.89 11.60
N GLN A 6 6.88 8.43 12.82
CA GLN A 6 7.05 7.01 13.10
C GLN A 6 5.75 6.23 12.87
N ILE A 7 4.60 6.77 13.28
CA ILE A 7 3.28 6.20 12.97
C ILE A 7 3.03 6.17 11.46
N LEU A 8 3.29 7.28 10.75
CA LEU A 8 3.11 7.35 9.31
C LEU A 8 3.97 6.33 8.57
N LEU A 9 5.20 6.09 9.02
CA LEU A 9 6.11 5.10 8.43
C LEU A 9 5.56 3.68 8.59
N TRP A 10 5.10 3.33 9.79
CA TRP A 10 4.44 2.03 10.03
C TRP A 10 3.16 1.87 9.21
N LEU A 11 2.35 2.92 9.10
CA LEU A 11 1.14 2.91 8.30
C LEU A 11 1.45 2.71 6.80
N ALA A 12 2.47 3.40 6.28
CA ALA A 12 2.93 3.23 4.90
C ALA A 12 3.35 1.79 4.61
N ILE A 13 4.11 1.16 5.52
CA ILE A 13 4.53 -0.24 5.40
C ILE A 13 3.30 -1.17 5.36
N ILE A 14 2.32 -0.97 6.24
CA ILE A 14 1.09 -1.79 6.25
C ILE A 14 0.34 -1.66 4.93
N PHE A 15 0.21 -0.46 4.39
CA PHE A 15 -0.46 -0.22 3.10
C PHE A 15 0.26 -0.92 1.94
N ILE A 16 1.58 -0.84 1.89
CA ILE A 16 2.39 -1.51 0.84
C ILE A 16 2.25 -3.03 0.95
N VAL A 17 2.37 -3.59 2.17
CA VAL A 17 2.26 -5.04 2.40
C VAL A 17 0.85 -5.53 2.04
N ALA A 18 -0.20 -4.84 2.47
CA ALA A 18 -1.57 -5.18 2.11
C ALA A 18 -1.80 -5.10 0.59
N GLY A 19 -1.31 -4.05 -0.07
CA GLY A 19 -1.37 -3.92 -1.53
C GLY A 19 -0.70 -5.09 -2.26
N ALA A 20 0.48 -5.53 -1.79
CA ALA A 20 1.20 -6.67 -2.33
C ALA A 20 0.49 -8.02 -2.10
N ILE A 21 -0.14 -8.20 -0.94
CA ILE A 21 -0.95 -9.39 -0.64
C ILE A 21 -2.15 -9.45 -1.59
N ILE A 22 -2.88 -8.34 -1.73
CA ILE A 22 -4.05 -8.25 -2.63
C ILE A 22 -3.62 -8.50 -4.08
N LEU A 23 -2.48 -7.97 -4.51
CA LEU A 23 -1.93 -8.21 -5.84
C LEU A 23 -1.65 -9.70 -6.06
N THR A 24 -1.06 -10.37 -5.07
CA THR A 24 -0.77 -11.81 -5.13
C THR A 24 -2.07 -12.63 -5.23
N ILE A 25 -3.12 -12.24 -4.51
CA ILE A 25 -4.45 -12.87 -4.59
C ILE A 25 -5.10 -12.62 -5.94
N MET A 26 -4.98 -11.41 -6.49
CA MET A 26 -5.46 -11.04 -7.83
C MET A 26 -4.81 -11.91 -8.90
N LEU A 27 -3.48 -12.08 -8.86
CA LEU A 27 -2.74 -12.88 -9.83
C LEU A 27 -3.17 -14.36 -9.82
N LYS A 28 -3.52 -14.89 -8.65
CA LYS A 28 -4.02 -16.27 -8.48
C LYS A 28 -5.51 -16.43 -8.82
N THR A 29 -6.27 -15.35 -8.90
CA THR A 29 -7.71 -15.38 -9.15
C THR A 29 -8.02 -15.65 -10.64
N LYS A 30 -8.88 -16.65 -10.92
CA LYS A 30 -9.32 -16.97 -12.29
C LYS A 30 -10.58 -16.24 -12.75
N LYS A 31 -11.32 -15.60 -11.84
CA LYS A 31 -12.55 -14.85 -12.16
C LYS A 31 -12.20 -13.40 -12.51
N GLU A 32 -12.43 -13.00 -13.76
CA GLU A 32 -12.05 -11.66 -14.25
C GLU A 32 -12.75 -10.51 -13.52
N GLU A 33 -14.04 -10.65 -13.20
CA GLU A 33 -14.81 -9.62 -12.47
C GLU A 33 -14.18 -9.28 -11.10
N ARG A 34 -13.61 -10.27 -10.41
CA ARG A 34 -12.92 -10.03 -9.12
C ARG A 34 -11.52 -9.48 -9.32
N LYS A 35 -10.87 -9.78 -10.44
CA LYS A 35 -9.54 -9.27 -10.76
C LYS A 35 -9.54 -7.75 -10.89
N GLU A 36 -10.51 -7.17 -11.59
CA GLU A 36 -10.59 -5.70 -11.74
C GLU A 36 -10.76 -5.01 -10.38
N SER A 37 -11.62 -5.53 -9.51
CA SER A 37 -11.80 -5.00 -8.16
C SER A 37 -10.52 -5.09 -7.34
N TYR A 38 -9.85 -6.25 -7.32
CA TYR A 38 -8.59 -6.41 -6.61
C TYR A 38 -7.48 -5.51 -7.16
N LEU A 39 -7.43 -5.31 -8.47
CA LEU A 39 -6.49 -4.39 -9.11
C LEU A 39 -6.71 -2.96 -8.62
N GLY A 40 -7.96 -2.50 -8.57
CA GLY A 40 -8.30 -1.18 -8.03
C GLY A 40 -7.85 -1.01 -6.58
N PHE A 41 -8.11 -2.00 -5.72
CA PHE A 41 -7.65 -1.99 -4.33
C PHE A 41 -6.12 -1.98 -4.23
N THR A 42 -5.42 -2.83 -4.98
CA THR A 42 -3.96 -2.85 -5.01
C THR A 42 -3.38 -1.50 -5.41
N VAL A 43 -3.92 -0.86 -6.45
CA VAL A 43 -3.43 0.44 -6.94
C VAL A 43 -3.59 1.51 -5.87
N ILE A 44 -4.76 1.60 -5.24
CA ILE A 44 -5.02 2.58 -4.17
C ILE A 44 -4.05 2.35 -3.00
N PHE A 45 -3.92 1.12 -2.53
CA PHE A 45 -3.06 0.80 -1.39
C PHE A 45 -1.59 1.11 -1.67
N LEU A 46 -1.10 0.80 -2.87
CA LEU A 46 0.27 1.10 -3.25
C LEU A 46 0.51 2.61 -3.40
N ILE A 47 -0.41 3.34 -4.03
CA ILE A 47 -0.27 4.81 -4.18
C ILE A 47 -0.22 5.48 -2.80
N PHE A 48 -1.17 5.17 -1.92
CA PHE A 48 -1.18 5.73 -0.57
C PHE A 48 0.04 5.31 0.24
N GLY A 49 0.42 4.03 0.15
CA GLY A 49 1.60 3.49 0.82
C GLY A 49 2.90 4.20 0.39
N PHE A 50 3.15 4.31 -0.91
CA PHE A 50 4.34 4.99 -1.43
C PHE A 50 4.31 6.50 -1.19
N ALA A 51 3.18 7.17 -1.37
CA ALA A 51 3.07 8.60 -1.09
C ALA A 51 3.40 8.93 0.38
N MET A 52 2.83 8.16 1.32
CA MET A 52 3.14 8.30 2.74
C MET A 52 4.60 7.96 3.06
N LEU A 53 5.15 6.91 2.44
CA LEU A 53 6.55 6.51 2.61
C LEU A 53 7.49 7.63 2.14
N ILE A 54 7.29 8.16 0.94
CA ILE A 54 8.10 9.25 0.39
C ILE A 54 8.00 10.49 1.28
N TYR A 55 6.79 10.86 1.70
CA TYR A 55 6.58 11.98 2.63
C TYR A 55 7.33 11.78 3.95
N THR A 56 7.25 10.59 4.56
CA THR A 56 7.97 10.30 5.81
C THR A 56 9.48 10.32 5.61
N LEU A 57 9.99 9.80 4.50
CA LEU A 57 11.42 9.79 4.23
C LEU A 57 11.99 11.19 3.96
N ILE A 58 11.23 12.07 3.30
CA ILE A 58 11.68 13.45 2.99
C ILE A 58 11.61 14.35 4.22
N PHE A 59 10.54 14.25 5.01
CA PHE A 59 10.25 15.22 6.07
C PHE A 59 10.51 14.71 7.49
N GLY A 60 10.62 13.40 7.69
CA GLY A 60 10.81 12.81 9.01
C GLY A 60 12.23 12.28 9.28
N LEU A 61 12.99 11.93 8.22
CA LEU A 61 14.37 11.45 8.31
C LEU A 61 15.33 12.63 8.41
#